data_AF-A0A2T7B0L9-F1
#
_entry.id   AF-A0A2T7B0L9-F1
#
_cell.length_a   1.000
_cell.length_b   1.000
_cell.length_c   1.000
_cell.angle_alpha   90.00
_cell.angle_beta   90.00
_cell.angle_gamma   90.00
#
_symmetry.space_group_name_H-M   'P 1'
#
loop_
_entity.id
_entity.type
_entity.pdbx_description
1 polymer ?
#
loop_
_entity_poly.entity_id
_entity_poly.type
_entity_poly.pdbx_seq_one_letter_code
_entity_poly.pdbx_strand_id
1 'polypeptide(L)' 'MFNDIIPLAQLAYRTEVARSEYREKGTESAWRNYEDLYLALGCRAVYPGRLTVRCPIALLLMVLLAIDAE' A
#
# COMPACT_ATOMS: atom_id res chain seq x y z
N MET A 1 6.59 -6.00 -12.08
CA MET A 1 6.97 -7.14 -11.21
C MET A 1 7.25 -6.55 -9.83
N PHE A 2 6.33 -6.71 -8.88
CA PHE A 2 6.51 -6.13 -7.55
C PHE A 2 7.63 -6.86 -6.83
N ASN A 3 8.66 -6.11 -6.43
CA ASN A 3 9.86 -6.66 -5.83
C ASN A 3 9.52 -7.16 -4.42
N ASP A 4 9.43 -8.48 -4.25
CA ASP A 4 9.13 -9.12 -2.96
C ASP A 4 10.24 -8.90 -1.90
N ILE A 5 11.31 -8.19 -2.27
CA ILE A 5 12.52 -7.94 -1.48
C ILE A 5 12.32 -6.83 -0.42
N ILE A 6 11.42 -5.87 -0.64
CA ILE A 6 11.27 -4.71 0.27
C ILE A 6 10.69 -5.19 1.61
N PRO A 7 11.27 -4.93 2.79
CA PRO A 7 10.66 -5.29 4.07
C PRO A 7 9.26 -4.67 4.25
N LEU A 8 8.34 -5.37 4.94
CA LEU A 8 6.96 -4.87 5.11
C LEU A 8 6.90 -3.49 5.77
N ALA A 9 7.75 -3.24 6.77
CA ALA A 9 7.84 -1.93 7.42
C ALA A 9 8.28 -0.81 6.45
N GLN A 10 9.24 -1.09 5.58
CA GLN A 10 9.70 -0.11 4.58
C GLN A 10 8.62 0.14 3.52
N LEU A 11 7.89 -0.90 3.13
CA LEU A 11 6.77 -0.75 2.20
C LEU A 11 5.65 0.11 2.82
N ALA A 12 5.31 -0.13 4.08
CA ALA A 12 4.33 0.67 4.82
C ALA A 12 4.73 2.14 4.88
N TYR A 13 5.96 2.42 5.32
CA TYR A 13 6.50 3.79 5.39
C TYR A 13 6.45 4.51 4.03
N ARG A 14 6.87 3.84 2.95
CA ARG A 14 6.80 4.42 1.61
C ARG A 14 5.36 4.70 1.17
N THR A 15 4.44 3.82 1.51
CA THR A 15 3.01 3.99 1.19
C THR A 15 2.42 5.18 1.94
N GLU A 16 2.78 5.36 3.21
CA GLU A 16 2.37 6.51 4.01
C GLU A 16 2.89 7.82 3.42
N VAL A 17 4.18 7.89 3.06
CA VAL A 17 4.76 9.08 2.41
C VAL A 17 4.06 9.40 1.09
N ALA A 18 3.80 8.40 0.25
CA ALA A 18 3.10 8.59 -1.02
C ALA A 18 1.63 9.02 -0.83
N ARG A 19 0.95 8.48 0.20
CA ARG A 19 -0.42 8.89 0.58
C ARG A 19 -0.43 10.37 0.97
N SER A 20 0.50 10.80 1.82
CA SER A 20 0.63 12.21 2.23
C SER A 20 0.92 13.11 1.04
N GLU A 21 1.86 12.72 0.16
CA GLU A 21 2.19 13.48 -1.03
C GLU A 21 0.98 13.65 -1.97
N TYR A 22 0.21 12.58 -2.18
CA TYR A 22 -1.01 12.67 -2.99
C TYR A 22 -2.08 13.55 -2.33
N ARG A 23 -2.27 13.44 -1.02
CA ARG A 23 -3.21 14.31 -0.27
C ARG A 23 -2.83 15.79 -0.36
N GLU A 24 -1.54 16.11 -0.36
CA GLU A 24 -1.05 17.48 -0.48
C GLU A 24 -1.14 18.03 -1.90
N LYS A 25 -0.70 17.24 -2.90
CA LYS A 25 -0.50 17.73 -4.27
C LYS A 25 -1.67 17.42 -5.21
N GLY A 26 -2.39 16.33 -4.98
CA GLY A 26 -3.50 15.87 -5.82
C GLY A 26 -3.12 15.52 -7.26
N THR A 27 -1.85 15.29 -7.57
CA THR A 27 -1.41 15.01 -8.94
C THR A 27 -1.60 13.56 -9.34
N GLU A 28 -1.81 13.31 -10.64
CA GLU A 28 -1.90 11.95 -11.18
C GLU A 28 -0.62 11.13 -10.93
N SER A 29 0.55 11.79 -10.96
CA SER A 29 1.83 11.15 -10.63
C SER A 29 1.88 10.68 -9.17
N ALA A 30 1.42 11.49 -8.23
CA ALA A 30 1.37 11.12 -6.82
C ALA A 30 0.33 10.01 -6.57
N TRP A 31 -0.80 10.04 -7.29
CA TRP A 31 -1.79 8.96 -7.26
C TRP A 31 -1.16 7.63 -7.68
N ARG A 32 -0.52 7.57 -8.85
CA ARG A 32 0.09 6.33 -9.37
C ARG A 32 1.16 5.78 -8.41
N ASN A 33 1.97 6.65 -7.82
CA ASN A 33 2.96 6.24 -6.82
C ASN A 33 2.31 5.62 -5.57
N TYR A 34 1.25 6.25 -5.06
CA TYR A 34 0.49 5.71 -3.94
C TYR A 34 -0.19 4.38 -4.30
N GLU A 35 -0.88 4.33 -5.43
CA GLU A 35 -1.61 3.16 -5.91
C GLU A 35 -0.68 1.94 -6.08
N ASP A 36 0.48 2.12 -6.70
CA ASP A 36 1.46 1.05 -6.86
C ASP A 36 1.91 0.49 -5.50
N LEU A 37 2.25 1.36 -4.54
CA LEU A 37 2.68 0.94 -3.21
C LEU A 37 1.54 0.27 -2.42
N TYR A 38 0.32 0.78 -2.55
CA TYR A 38 -0.86 0.24 -1.89
C TYR A 38 -1.25 -1.14 -2.46
N LEU A 39 -1.17 -1.33 -3.78
CA LEU A 39 -1.36 -2.63 -4.42
C LEU A 39 -0.29 -3.64 -4.00
N ALA A 40 0.95 -3.19 -3.78
CA ALA A 40 2.01 -4.04 -3.22
C ALA A 40 1.66 -4.55 -1.81
N LEU A 41 1.07 -3.69 -0.95
CA LEU A 41 0.54 -4.12 0.34
C LEU A 41 -0.58 -5.14 0.16
N GLY A 42 -1.47 -4.93 -0.81
CA GLY A 42 -2.52 -5.89 -1.22
C GLY A 42 -1.98 -7.27 -1.54
N CYS A 43 -0.96 -7.35 -2.40
CA CYS A 43 -0.29 -8.60 -2.76
C CYS A 43 0.35 -9.33 -1.56
N ARG A 44 0.64 -8.61 -0.47
CA ARG A 44 1.15 -9.21 0.78
C ARG A 44 0.03 -9.59 1.74
N ALA A 45 -1.01 -8.77 1.81
CA ALA A 45 -2.15 -8.95 2.67
C ALA A 45 -2.96 -10.20 2.29
N VAL A 46 -3.18 -10.42 0.99
CA VAL A 46 -4.02 -11.51 0.47
C VAL A 46 -3.28 -12.35 -0.56
N TYR A 47 -3.71 -13.61 -0.72
CA TYR A 47 -3.27 -14.41 -1.86
C TYR A 47 -3.91 -13.87 -3.15
N PRO A 48 -3.13 -13.57 -4.21
CA PRO A 48 -3.69 -13.13 -5.48
C PRO A 48 -4.78 -14.08 -6.00
N GLY A 49 -5.93 -13.54 -6.37
CA GLY A 49 -7.08 -14.32 -6.86
C GLY A 49 -7.86 -15.08 -5.78
N ARG A 50 -7.56 -14.87 -4.49
CA ARG A 50 -8.31 -15.44 -3.36
C ARG A 50 -8.60 -14.36 -2.31
N LEU A 51 -9.81 -14.33 -1.78
CA LEU A 51 -10.17 -13.46 -0.63
C LEU A 51 -9.64 -14.01 0.71
N THR A 52 -8.47 -14.64 0.70
CA THR A 52 -7.85 -15.28 1.86
C THR A 52 -6.68 -14.45 2.33
N VAL A 53 -6.68 -14.09 3.61
CA VAL A 53 -5.62 -13.33 4.25
C VAL A 53 -4.34 -14.19 4.34
N ARG A 54 -3.26 -13.68 3.77
CA ARG A 54 -1.90 -14.23 3.84
C ARG A 54 -1.11 -13.61 4.99
N CYS A 55 -1.21 -12.28 5.16
CA CYS A 55 -0.48 -11.54 6.18
C CYS A 55 -1.42 -10.55 6.88
N PRO A 56 -1.89 -10.85 8.11
CA PRO A 56 -2.81 -9.97 8.85
C PRO A 56 -2.24 -8.58 9.10
N ILE A 57 -0.92 -8.45 9.35
CA ILE A 57 -0.27 -7.15 9.56
C ILE A 57 -0.32 -6.31 8.28
N ALA A 58 -0.06 -6.90 7.11
CA ALA A 58 -0.17 -6.18 5.84
C ALA A 58 -1.62 -5.76 5.55
N LEU A 59 -2.61 -6.59 5.91
CA LEU A 59 -4.01 -6.21 5.78
C LEU A 59 -4.38 -5.05 6.70
N LEU A 60 -3.94 -5.06 7.96
CA LEU A 60 -4.12 -3.94 8.88
C LEU A 60 -3.49 -2.66 8.32
N LEU A 61 -2.28 -2.75 7.77
CA LEU A 61 -1.62 -1.60 7.14
C LEU A 61 -2.41 -1.07 5.93
N MET A 62 -3.06 -1.93 5.14
CA MET A 62 -3.95 -1.46 4.06
C MET A 62 -5.13 -0.67 4.60
N VAL A 63 -5.72 -1.09 5.73
CA VAL A 63 -6.82 -0.35 6.36
C VAL A 63 -6.33 1.01 6.85
N LEU A 64 -5.19 1.06 7.54
CA LEU A 64 -4.63 2.29 8.09
C LEU A 64 -4.12 3.25 7.00
N LEU A 65 -3.66 2.73 5.86
CA LEU A 65 -3.06 3.50 4.77
C LEU A 65 -3.99 3.64 3.57
N ALA A 66 -5.28 3.33 3.74
CA ALA A 66 -6.30 3.64 2.74
C ALA A 66 -6.35 5.15 2.49
N ILE A 67 -6.65 5.55 1.26
CA ILE A 67 -6.52 6.95 0.84
C ILE A 67 -7.44 7.89 1.63
N ASP A 68 -8.55 7.35 2.11
CA ASP A 68 -9.63 7.96 2.87
C ASP A 68 -9.60 7.66 4.38
N ALA A 69 -8.66 6.82 4.85
CA ALA A 69 -8.49 6.59 6.28
C ALA A 69 -8.17 7.89 7.03
N GLU A 70 -8.44 7.95 8.33
CA GLU A 70 -8.10 9.11 9.16
C GLU A 70 -6.57 9.30 9.29
#